data_AF-D9SJT5-F1
#
_entry.id   AF-D9SJT5-F1
#
_cell.length_a   1.000
_cell.length_b   1.000
_cell.length_c   1.000
_cell.angle_alpha   90.00
_cell.angle_beta   90.00
_cell.angle_gamma   90.00
#
_symmetry.space_group_name_H-M   'P 1'
#
loop_
_entity.id
_entity.type
_entity.pdbx_description
1 polymer ?
#
loop_
_entity_poly.entity_id
_entity_poly.type
_entity_poly.pdbx_seq_one_letter_code
_entity_poly.pdbx_strand_id
1 'polypeptide(L)'
;MFKYFAIASLLTVTGCASIAGEKMQPVSVQTIQDNKEVAGVGCTLTNDAGKWFVTSPGSVTVHKSTGDLAIDCSKDGNIVGHETLVSKSNGAVWGNILAGGGIGYIIDRNTGAGFNYPDSITIVLRKIGEVVGLVTPAIATTTPIVATTAPIVTATAPTEASKN
;
A
#
# COMPACT_ATOMS: atom_id res chain seq x y z
N MET A 1 -60.63 30.37 -16.73
CA MET A 1 -60.15 29.70 -15.50
C MET A 1 -58.90 28.88 -15.80
N PHE A 2 -57.79 29.52 -16.20
CA PHE A 2 -56.52 28.86 -16.59
C PHE A 2 -55.30 29.61 -16.04
N LYS A 3 -55.35 30.04 -14.76
CA LYS A 3 -54.30 30.89 -14.13
C LYS A 3 -53.50 30.20 -13.02
N TYR A 4 -53.51 28.88 -12.92
CA TYR A 4 -52.84 28.15 -11.83
C TYR A 4 -52.05 26.91 -12.26
N PHE A 5 -51.61 26.82 -13.52
CA PHE A 5 -50.77 25.69 -13.98
C PHE A 5 -49.26 25.98 -14.01
N ALA A 6 -48.81 27.16 -13.58
CA ALA A 6 -47.41 27.58 -13.70
C ALA A 6 -46.60 27.55 -12.37
N ILE A 7 -47.14 27.03 -11.28
CA ILE A 7 -46.47 27.07 -9.97
C ILE A 7 -46.60 25.71 -9.27
N ALA A 8 -45.99 24.66 -9.82
CA ALA A 8 -45.95 23.36 -9.13
C ALA A 8 -44.77 22.45 -9.51
N SER A 9 -43.66 22.98 -10.04
CA SER A 9 -42.46 22.16 -10.33
C SER A 9 -41.18 22.68 -9.68
N LEU A 10 -41.31 23.34 -8.52
CA LEU A 10 -40.18 23.78 -7.69
C LEU A 10 -39.99 22.90 -6.44
N LEU A 11 -40.22 21.59 -6.58
CA LEU A 11 -40.04 20.62 -5.51
C LEU A 11 -39.15 19.47 -6.00
N THR A 12 -38.13 19.24 -5.18
CA THR A 12 -37.29 18.04 -5.06
C THR A 12 -36.20 17.82 -6.10
N VAL A 13 -35.14 18.63 -6.01
CA VAL A 13 -33.78 18.09 -6.11
C VAL A 13 -33.00 18.47 -4.85
N THR A 14 -33.48 18.02 -3.69
CA THR A 14 -32.61 17.84 -2.51
C THR A 14 -31.86 16.53 -2.69
N GLY A 15 -31.12 16.41 -3.79
CA GLY A 15 -30.08 15.41 -3.87
C GLY A 15 -28.94 15.92 -3.02
N CYS A 16 -28.67 15.30 -1.87
CA CYS A 16 -27.34 15.33 -1.28
C CYS A 16 -26.42 14.57 -2.24
N ALA A 17 -26.16 15.15 -3.41
CA ALA A 17 -25.23 14.63 -4.37
C ALA A 17 -23.85 14.92 -3.79
N SER A 18 -23.30 13.98 -3.02
CA SER A 18 -21.89 13.97 -2.70
C SER A 18 -21.13 13.66 -3.99
N ILE A 19 -21.03 14.64 -4.90
CA ILE A 19 -20.28 14.58 -6.17
C ILE A 19 -18.78 14.80 -5.90
N ALA A 20 -18.30 14.18 -4.83
CA ALA A 20 -16.91 14.03 -4.54
C ALA A 20 -16.80 12.61 -3.99
N GLY A 21 -16.24 11.70 -4.79
CA GLY A 21 -15.93 10.36 -4.30
C GLY A 21 -15.18 10.50 -2.98
N GLU A 22 -15.71 9.90 -1.92
CA GLU A 22 -15.11 10.01 -0.60
C GLU A 22 -13.68 9.46 -0.69
N LYS A 23 -12.69 10.31 -0.43
CA LYS A 23 -11.25 9.96 -0.51
C LYS A 23 -10.80 9.10 0.66
N MET A 24 -11.57 9.10 1.73
CA MET A 24 -11.32 8.31 2.92
C MET A 24 -12.12 7.01 2.81
N GLN A 25 -11.50 5.90 3.20
CA GLN A 25 -12.16 4.59 3.24
C GLN A 25 -11.84 3.90 4.56
N PRO A 26 -12.84 3.43 5.33
CA PRO A 26 -12.58 2.50 6.41
C PRO A 26 -12.17 1.14 5.84
N VAL A 27 -11.04 0.60 6.30
CA VAL A 27 -10.57 -0.75 5.95
C VAL A 27 -10.46 -1.59 7.22
N SER A 28 -11.17 -2.72 7.24
CA SER A 28 -11.13 -3.67 8.35
C SER A 28 -10.04 -4.72 8.14
N VAL A 29 -9.24 -4.92 9.19
CA VAL A 29 -8.08 -5.81 9.20
C VAL A 29 -8.32 -6.92 10.22
N GLN A 30 -8.31 -8.16 9.75
CA GLN A 30 -8.32 -9.37 10.56
C GLN A 30 -7.05 -10.17 10.31
N THR A 31 -6.58 -10.91 11.30
CA THR A 31 -5.41 -11.78 11.13
C THR A 31 -5.71 -13.19 11.63
N ILE A 32 -5.21 -14.17 10.91
CA ILE A 32 -5.37 -15.59 11.24
C ILE A 32 -4.02 -16.30 11.22
N GLN A 33 -3.84 -17.28 12.10
CA GLN A 33 -2.71 -18.20 12.10
C GLN A 33 -3.26 -19.62 12.28
N ASP A 34 -2.86 -20.57 11.43
CA ASP A 34 -3.32 -21.97 11.48
C ASP A 34 -4.85 -22.11 11.59
N ASN A 35 -5.59 -21.30 10.82
CA ASN A 35 -7.06 -21.20 10.82
C ASN A 35 -7.69 -20.70 12.14
N LYS A 36 -6.92 -20.06 13.01
CA LYS A 36 -7.40 -19.41 14.24
C LYS A 36 -7.16 -17.92 14.17
N GLU A 37 -8.15 -17.14 14.61
CA GLU A 37 -8.02 -15.68 14.71
C GLU A 37 -6.98 -15.29 15.77
N VAL A 38 -6.16 -14.30 15.46
CA VAL A 38 -5.13 -13.78 16.37
C VAL A 38 -5.38 -12.30 16.64
N ALA A 39 -5.70 -11.95 17.89
CA ALA A 39 -5.84 -10.56 18.31
C ALA A 39 -4.52 -9.94 18.76
N GLY A 40 -4.47 -8.61 18.78
CA GLY A 40 -3.32 -7.84 19.28
C GLY A 40 -2.12 -7.81 18.33
N VAL A 41 -2.35 -7.93 17.03
CA VAL A 41 -1.28 -7.87 16.02
C VAL A 41 -1.20 -6.45 15.48
N GLY A 42 -0.01 -5.84 15.55
CA GLY A 42 0.21 -4.50 15.00
C GLY A 42 0.38 -4.58 13.49
N CYS A 43 -0.45 -3.84 12.75
CA CYS A 43 -0.41 -3.77 11.30
C CYS A 43 -0.15 -2.34 10.82
N THR A 44 0.71 -2.20 9.81
CA THR A 44 1.04 -0.95 9.14
C THR A 44 0.49 -1.00 7.72
N LEU A 45 -0.39 -0.06 7.38
CA LEU A 45 -0.94 0.08 6.03
C LEU A 45 -0.23 1.24 5.34
N THR A 46 0.26 1.04 4.12
CA THR A 46 1.06 2.04 3.39
C THR A 46 0.63 2.13 1.94
N ASN A 47 0.47 3.36 1.45
CA ASN A 47 0.40 3.68 0.03
C ASN A 47 1.13 5.01 -0.23
N ASP A 48 0.98 5.57 -1.43
CA ASP A 48 1.54 6.87 -1.83
C ASP A 48 0.90 8.08 -1.13
N ALA A 49 -0.30 7.94 -0.58
CA ALA A 49 -0.97 9.00 0.18
C ALA A 49 -0.55 9.03 1.66
N GLY A 50 -0.04 7.93 2.21
CA GLY A 50 0.46 7.92 3.58
C GLY A 50 0.64 6.54 4.21
N LYS A 51 0.75 6.57 5.54
CA LYS A 51 0.92 5.39 6.38
C LYS A 51 -0.02 5.45 7.57
N TRP A 52 -0.66 4.33 7.85
CA TRP A 52 -1.63 4.17 8.95
C TRP A 52 -1.29 2.95 9.78
N PHE A 53 -1.73 2.96 11.04
CA PHE A 53 -1.47 1.89 11.99
C PHE A 53 -2.79 1.39 12.57
N VAL A 54 -2.92 0.08 12.71
CA VAL A 54 -4.09 -0.56 13.32
C VAL A 54 -3.66 -1.81 14.07
N THR A 55 -4.36 -2.12 15.15
CA THR A 55 -4.19 -3.39 15.86
C THR A 55 -5.33 -4.32 15.47
N SER A 56 -5.04 -5.50 14.92
CA SER A 56 -6.08 -6.45 14.51
C SER A 56 -6.64 -7.23 15.71
N PRO A 57 -7.93 -7.64 15.68
CA PRO A 57 -8.96 -7.22 14.73
C PRO A 57 -9.31 -5.74 14.95
N GLY A 58 -9.41 -4.98 13.85
CA GLY A 58 -9.64 -3.54 13.92
C GLY A 58 -10.02 -2.93 12.58
N SER A 59 -10.32 -1.63 12.58
CA SER A 59 -10.56 -0.86 11.36
C SER A 59 -9.83 0.47 11.42
N VAL A 60 -9.33 0.92 10.28
CA VAL A 60 -8.65 2.21 10.15
C VAL A 60 -9.10 2.91 8.87
N THR A 61 -9.29 4.22 8.97
CA THR A 61 -9.67 5.04 7.81
C THR A 61 -8.42 5.46 7.05
N VAL A 62 -8.25 4.91 5.85
CA VAL A 62 -7.12 5.19 4.96
C VAL A 62 -7.53 6.17 3.87
N HIS A 63 -6.56 6.88 3.29
CA HIS A 63 -6.78 7.67 2.09
C HIS A 63 -6.64 6.77 0.85
N LYS A 64 -7.66 6.77 -0.01
CA LYS A 64 -7.69 6.05 -1.29
C LYS A 64 -6.61 6.59 -2.22
N SER A 65 -6.09 5.69 -3.05
CA SER A 65 -5.13 6.07 -4.08
C SER A 65 -5.28 5.19 -5.32
N THR A 66 -4.69 5.64 -6.42
CA THR A 66 -4.45 4.84 -7.62
C THR A 66 -3.43 3.71 -7.38
N GLY A 67 -2.55 3.85 -6.38
CA GLY A 67 -1.58 2.84 -5.99
C GLY A 67 -2.20 1.77 -5.07
N ASP A 68 -1.58 0.60 -5.04
CA ASP A 68 -2.00 -0.48 -4.15
C ASP A 68 -1.66 -0.16 -2.67
N LEU A 69 -2.46 -0.69 -1.76
CA LEU A 69 -2.25 -0.53 -0.32
C LEU A 69 -1.54 -1.77 0.24
N ALA A 70 -0.28 -1.59 0.61
CA ALA A 70 0.51 -2.63 1.27
C ALA A 70 0.17 -2.70 2.76
N ILE A 71 0.05 -3.91 3.30
CA ILE A 71 -0.22 -4.16 4.72
C ILE A 71 0.85 -5.08 5.27
N ASP A 72 1.58 -4.59 6.28
CA ASP A 72 2.59 -5.34 7.01
C ASP A 72 2.14 -5.54 8.45
N CYS A 73 1.92 -6.79 8.85
CA CYS A 73 1.51 -7.16 10.20
C CYS A 73 2.65 -7.90 10.92
N SER A 74 2.88 -7.55 12.19
CA SER A 74 3.86 -8.21 13.04
C SER A 74 3.35 -8.32 14.47
N LYS A 75 3.66 -9.45 15.11
CA LYS A 75 3.39 -9.68 16.53
C LYS A 75 4.62 -10.25 17.22
N ASP A 76 5.05 -9.55 18.28
CA ASP A 76 6.16 -9.92 19.15
C ASP A 76 7.48 -10.25 18.41
N GLY A 77 7.65 -9.73 17.19
CA GLY A 77 8.84 -9.95 16.35
C GLY A 77 9.04 -11.38 15.84
N ASN A 78 8.11 -12.30 16.06
CA ASN A 78 8.24 -13.73 15.70
C ASN A 78 7.17 -14.21 14.73
N ILE A 79 6.09 -13.47 14.58
CA ILE A 79 4.96 -13.77 13.71
C ILE A 79 4.77 -12.58 12.78
N VAL A 80 4.73 -12.84 11.48
CA VAL A 80 4.61 -11.82 10.43
C VAL A 80 3.55 -12.21 9.39
N GLY A 81 2.93 -11.21 8.78
CA GLY A 81 2.04 -11.38 7.63
C GLY A 81 2.15 -10.17 6.72
N HIS A 82 2.03 -10.40 5.42
CA HIS A 82 2.05 -9.35 4.41
C HIS A 82 0.92 -9.60 3.41
N GLU A 83 0.15 -8.56 3.12
CA GLU A 83 -0.90 -8.59 2.10
C GLU A 83 -0.89 -7.28 1.31
N THR A 84 -1.32 -7.33 0.05
CA THR A 84 -1.45 -6.14 -0.80
C THR A 84 -2.88 -6.03 -1.32
N LEU A 85 -3.52 -4.91 -1.02
CA LEU A 85 -4.87 -4.61 -1.46
C LEU A 85 -4.79 -3.86 -2.79
N VAL A 86 -5.22 -4.53 -3.85
CA VAL A 86 -5.26 -3.94 -5.19
C VAL A 86 -6.24 -2.79 -5.24
N SER A 87 -5.78 -1.64 -5.72
CA SER A 87 -6.64 -0.49 -5.94
C SER A 87 -7.51 -0.69 -7.18
N LYS A 88 -8.83 -0.64 -7.03
CA LYS A 88 -9.79 -0.86 -8.13
C LYS A 88 -10.55 0.41 -8.45
N SER A 89 -10.57 0.79 -9.73
CA SER A 89 -11.38 1.93 -10.17
C SER A 89 -12.85 1.66 -9.89
N ASN A 90 -13.51 2.59 -9.21
CA ASN A 90 -14.92 2.56 -8.92
C ASN A 90 -15.71 3.35 -9.98
N GLY A 91 -17.01 3.08 -10.10
CA GLY A 91 -17.88 3.74 -11.07
C GLY A 91 -18.03 5.26 -10.88
N ALA A 92 -17.53 5.85 -9.78
CA ALA A 92 -17.59 7.30 -9.56
C ALA A 92 -16.72 8.07 -10.57
N VAL A 93 -15.67 7.43 -11.11
CA VAL A 93 -14.88 7.96 -12.24
C VAL A 93 -15.79 8.30 -13.43
N TRP A 94 -16.82 7.49 -13.69
CA TRP A 94 -17.76 7.72 -14.80
C TRP A 94 -18.72 8.87 -14.52
N GLY A 95 -19.07 9.13 -13.26
CA GLY A 95 -19.93 10.27 -12.88
C GLY A 95 -19.25 11.62 -13.15
N ASN A 96 -17.97 11.74 -12.81
CA ASN A 96 -17.20 12.96 -13.03
C ASN A 96 -16.71 13.12 -14.48
N ILE A 97 -16.54 12.02 -15.23
CA ILE A 97 -16.40 12.07 -16.70
C ILE A 97 -17.67 12.65 -17.34
N LEU A 98 -18.86 12.18 -16.92
CA LEU A 98 -20.13 12.62 -17.49
C LEU A 98 -20.51 14.05 -17.08
N ALA A 99 -20.18 14.48 -15.85
CA ALA A 99 -20.49 15.82 -15.35
C ALA A 99 -19.44 16.89 -15.71
N GLY A 100 -18.16 16.52 -15.86
CA GLY A 100 -17.02 17.44 -16.04
C GLY A 100 -16.11 17.16 -17.24
N GLY A 101 -16.43 16.19 -18.09
CA GLY A 101 -15.62 15.81 -19.25
C GLY A 101 -14.25 15.24 -18.89
N GLY A 102 -13.30 15.28 -19.84
CA GLY A 102 -11.93 14.81 -19.63
C GLY A 102 -11.17 15.53 -18.50
N ILE A 103 -11.59 16.74 -18.13
CA ILE A 103 -11.03 17.49 -16.98
C ILE A 103 -11.42 16.81 -15.67
N GLY A 104 -12.69 16.37 -15.53
CA GLY A 104 -13.16 15.64 -14.35
C GLY A 104 -12.40 14.32 -14.14
N TYR A 105 -12.10 13.61 -15.23
CA TYR A 105 -11.29 12.39 -15.19
C TYR A 105 -9.87 12.60 -14.66
N ILE A 106 -9.20 13.67 -15.09
CA ILE A 106 -7.82 13.98 -14.69
C ILE A 106 -7.76 14.31 -13.20
N ILE A 107 -8.72 15.11 -12.70
CA ILE A 107 -8.78 15.53 -11.29
C ILE A 107 -9.08 14.34 -10.37
N ASP A 108 -9.99 13.45 -10.77
CA ASP A 108 -10.32 12.25 -9.99
C ASP A 108 -9.16 11.26 -9.89
N ARG A 109 -8.40 11.12 -10.98
CA ARG A 109 -7.20 10.28 -10.97
C ARG A 109 -6.14 10.84 -10.02
N ASN A 110 -5.97 12.17 -10.01
CA ASN A 110 -4.98 12.83 -9.16
C ASN A 110 -5.36 12.81 -7.67
N THR A 111 -6.64 12.63 -7.34
CA THR A 111 -7.10 12.65 -5.94
C THR A 111 -7.38 11.26 -5.35
N GLY A 112 -7.34 10.20 -6.17
CA GLY A 112 -7.63 8.84 -5.73
C GLY A 112 -9.12 8.57 -5.45
N ALA A 113 -10.00 9.57 -5.58
CA ALA A 113 -11.43 9.48 -5.28
C ALA A 113 -12.18 8.44 -6.14
N GLY A 114 -11.65 8.15 -7.32
CA GLY A 114 -12.16 7.18 -8.27
C GLY A 114 -11.74 5.73 -8.03
N PHE A 115 -11.09 5.42 -6.90
CA PHE A 115 -10.55 4.10 -6.60
C PHE A 115 -11.00 3.61 -5.23
N ASN A 116 -11.20 2.31 -5.08
CA ASN A 116 -11.54 1.69 -3.80
C ASN A 116 -10.61 0.51 -3.52
N TYR A 117 -10.29 0.33 -2.25
CA TYR A 117 -9.71 -0.91 -1.74
C TYR A 117 -10.83 -1.89 -1.32
N PRO A 118 -10.54 -3.17 -1.10
CA PRO A 118 -11.43 -4.07 -0.36
C PRO A 118 -11.75 -3.52 1.05
N ASP A 119 -13.01 -3.62 1.48
CA ASP A 119 -13.46 -3.09 2.78
C ASP A 119 -13.00 -3.94 3.97
N SER A 120 -12.75 -5.23 3.74
CA SER A 120 -12.25 -6.16 4.74
C SER A 120 -11.19 -7.08 4.15
N ILE A 121 -10.16 -7.37 4.95
CA ILE A 121 -9.08 -8.28 4.60
C ILE A 121 -8.72 -9.18 5.78
N THR A 122 -8.40 -10.43 5.46
CA THR A 122 -7.87 -11.40 6.40
C THR A 122 -6.43 -11.71 6.02
N ILE A 123 -5.48 -11.35 6.88
CA ILE A 123 -4.04 -11.61 6.67
C ILE A 123 -3.67 -12.93 7.34
N VAL A 124 -3.01 -13.80 6.58
CA VAL A 124 -2.46 -15.05 7.10
C VAL A 124 -1.08 -14.79 7.69
N LEU A 125 -0.96 -15.05 8.99
CA LEU A 125 0.28 -14.91 9.73
C LEU A 125 1.11 -16.19 9.69
N ARG A 126 2.43 -16.03 9.58
CA ARG A 126 3.41 -17.13 9.61
C ARG A 126 4.52 -16.82 10.61
N LYS A 127 5.12 -17.87 11.17
CA LYS A 127 6.28 -17.71 12.06
C LYS A 127 7.53 -17.42 11.25
N ILE A 128 8.35 -16.46 11.66
CA ILE A 128 9.59 -16.11 10.96
C ILE A 128 10.52 -17.32 10.83
N GLY A 129 10.58 -18.21 11.83
CA GLY A 129 11.38 -19.43 11.77
C GLY A 129 10.99 -20.39 10.64
N GLU A 130 9.74 -20.33 10.16
CA GLU A 130 9.28 -21.10 9.00
C GLU A 130 9.65 -20.40 7.68
N VAL A 131 9.56 -19.07 7.64
CA VAL A 131 9.89 -18.25 6.45
C VAL A 131 11.41 -18.21 6.20
N VAL A 132 12.22 -18.18 7.26
CA VAL A 132 13.69 -18.24 7.22
C VAL A 132 14.20 -19.68 7.02
N GLY A 133 13.33 -20.70 7.17
CA GLY A 133 13.64 -22.08 6.78
C GLY A 133 13.87 -22.29 5.27
N LEU A 134 13.54 -21.29 4.44
CA LEU A 134 13.79 -21.28 2.98
C LEU A 134 14.92 -20.33 2.57
N VAL A 135 15.38 -19.47 3.48
CA VAL A 135 16.58 -18.65 3.31
C VAL A 135 17.38 -18.78 4.58
N THR A 136 18.20 -19.82 4.68
CA THR A 136 19.33 -19.75 5.60
C THR A 136 20.25 -18.65 5.07
N PRO A 137 20.36 -17.44 5.67
CA PRO A 137 21.64 -16.77 5.56
C PRO A 137 22.59 -17.68 6.29
N ALA A 138 23.42 -18.40 5.54
CA ALA A 138 24.59 -19.06 6.08
C ALA A 138 25.27 -18.00 6.96
N ILE A 139 25.18 -18.21 8.27
CA ILE A 139 25.92 -17.47 9.26
C ILE A 139 27.36 -17.57 8.78
N ALA A 140 27.89 -16.45 8.29
CA ALA A 140 29.27 -16.33 7.88
C ALA A 140 30.12 -16.72 9.08
N THR A 141 30.58 -17.97 9.07
CA THR A 141 31.62 -18.43 9.97
C THR A 141 32.91 -17.93 9.36
N THR A 142 33.20 -16.64 9.56
CA THR A 142 34.53 -16.10 9.27
C THR A 142 35.15 -15.72 10.60
N THR A 143 35.81 -16.72 11.18
CA THR A 143 37.14 -16.69 11.77
C THR A 143 37.72 -15.29 12.04
N PRO A 144 38.24 -15.00 13.24
CA PRO A 144 38.91 -13.72 13.50
C PRO A 144 40.13 -13.58 12.57
N ILE A 145 40.12 -12.53 11.74
CA ILE A 145 41.25 -12.14 10.91
C ILE A 145 42.35 -11.64 11.85
N VAL A 146 43.31 -12.52 12.15
CA VAL A 146 44.57 -12.16 12.77
C VAL A 146 45.31 -11.24 11.81
N ALA A 147 45.58 -10.03 12.28
CA ALA A 147 46.46 -9.07 11.62
C ALA A 147 47.83 -9.72 11.40
N THR A 148 48.31 -9.75 10.15
CA THR A 148 49.72 -9.97 9.84
C THR A 148 50.13 -8.98 8.77
N THR A 149 50.79 -7.92 9.25
CA THR A 149 51.59 -6.98 8.48
C THR A 149 52.78 -7.69 7.84
N ALA A 150 52.96 -7.56 6.53
CA ALA A 150 54.23 -7.78 5.82
C ALA A 150 54.27 -6.95 4.52
N PRO A 151 55.46 -6.54 4.04
CA PRO A 151 55.71 -5.16 3.64
C PRO A 151 55.62 -4.85 2.14
N ILE A 152 55.51 -3.56 1.87
CA ILE A 152 55.64 -2.87 0.58
C ILE A 152 56.94 -3.28 -0.10
N VAL A 153 56.84 -3.80 -1.33
CA VAL A 153 57.98 -3.89 -2.27
C VAL A 153 57.62 -3.13 -3.54
N THR A 154 58.29 -2.00 -3.70
CA THR A 154 58.39 -1.16 -4.88
C THR A 154 59.26 -1.85 -5.94
N ALA A 155 58.78 -1.98 -7.18
CA ALA A 155 59.63 -2.11 -8.38
C ALA A 155 58.80 -1.80 -9.65
N THR A 156 58.85 -0.58 -10.18
CA THR A 156 59.68 -0.08 -11.30
C THR A 156 59.31 -0.63 -12.69
N ALA A 157 58.98 0.30 -13.61
CA ALA A 157 58.75 0.08 -15.03
C ALA A 157 59.98 -0.49 -15.78
N PRO A 158 59.78 -1.00 -17.00
CA PRO A 158 60.47 -0.36 -18.12
C PRO A 158 59.64 -0.19 -19.42
N THR A 159 60.13 0.78 -20.18
CA THR A 159 59.84 1.27 -21.53
C THR A 159 60.18 0.27 -22.65
N GLU A 160 59.44 0.31 -23.78
CA GLU A 160 59.85 0.10 -25.21
C GLU A 160 58.64 -0.47 -26.01
N ALA A 161 58.07 0.14 -27.04
CA ALA A 161 58.56 0.62 -28.35
C ALA A 161 58.20 -0.33 -29.52
N SER A 162 57.48 0.24 -30.51
CA SER A 162 57.70 0.06 -31.96
C SER A 162 57.22 -1.21 -32.70
N LYS A 163 56.25 -0.98 -33.61
CA LYS A 163 56.16 -1.47 -35.00
C LYS A 163 55.67 -2.90 -35.29
N ASN A 164 54.47 -3.02 -35.89
CA ASN A 164 54.31 -3.46 -37.28
C ASN A 164 52.96 -3.01 -37.85
#